data_AF-W7YFJ2-F1
#
_entry.id   AF-W7YFJ2-F1
#
_cell.length_a   1.000
_cell.length_b   1.000
_cell.length_c   1.000
_cell.angle_alpha   90.00
_cell.angle_beta   90.00
_cell.angle_gamma   90.00
#
_symmetry.space_group_name_H-M   'P 1'
#
loop_
_entity.id
_entity.type
_entity.pdbx_description
1 polymer ?
#
loop_
_entity_poly.entity_id
_entity_poly.type
_entity_poly.pdbx_seq_one_letter_code
_entity_poly.pdbx_strand_id
1 'polypeptide(L)'
;MTSKDYLSQEEIDALLKQSELDFSESASDSSVDSYLTALEQDALGEIGNITFGSAATALSTLLGKKVEITTPKVTVITRAQFEAEFPKPHVAVHVNYVDGFEGINSLVIKTRDAQVIANLMLGGDGNPDDEELNEIHISAVQEA
;
A
#
# COMPACT_ATOMS: atom_id res chain seq x y z
N MET A 1 -14.75 -46.53 -39.80
CA MET A 1 -15.11 -46.47 -38.37
C MET A 1 -13.91 -45.89 -37.65
N THR A 2 -13.99 -44.61 -37.31
CA THR A 2 -12.92 -43.82 -36.71
C THR A 2 -12.81 -44.17 -35.23
N SER A 3 -11.80 -44.98 -34.86
CA SER A 3 -11.44 -45.17 -33.47
C SER A 3 -10.95 -43.83 -32.94
N LYS A 4 -11.78 -43.18 -32.11
CA LYS A 4 -11.35 -42.05 -31.28
C LYS A 4 -10.24 -42.59 -30.38
N ASP A 5 -9.02 -42.08 -30.53
CA ASP A 5 -7.96 -42.22 -29.53
C ASP A 5 -8.50 -41.60 -28.24
N TYR A 6 -8.95 -42.47 -27.34
CA TYR A 6 -9.22 -42.10 -25.96
C TYR A 6 -7.87 -42.03 -25.27
N LEU A 7 -7.44 -40.81 -24.93
CA LEU A 7 -6.30 -40.57 -24.07
C LEU A 7 -6.47 -41.38 -22.78
N SER A 8 -5.40 -42.02 -22.34
CA SER A 8 -5.39 -42.70 -21.04
C SER A 8 -5.61 -41.68 -19.91
N GLN A 9 -6.12 -42.12 -18.76
CA GLN A 9 -6.32 -41.21 -17.63
C GLN A 9 -5.01 -40.59 -17.14
N GLU A 10 -3.89 -41.28 -17.31
CA GLU A 10 -2.56 -40.74 -17.00
C GLU A 10 -2.15 -39.61 -17.96
N GLU A 11 -2.50 -39.70 -19.25
CA GLU A 11 -2.29 -38.61 -20.21
C GLU A 11 -3.25 -37.45 -19.98
N ILE A 12 -4.49 -37.73 -19.59
CA ILE A 12 -5.47 -36.69 -19.20
C ILE A 12 -4.98 -35.96 -17.96
N ASP A 13 -4.50 -36.67 -16.94
CA ASP A 13 -3.96 -36.08 -15.72
C ASP A 13 -2.68 -35.28 -16.02
N ALA A 14 -1.80 -35.77 -16.90
CA ALA A 14 -0.61 -35.05 -17.32
C ALA A 14 -0.95 -33.75 -18.08
N LEU A 15 -1.94 -33.79 -18.98
CA LEU A 15 -2.45 -32.63 -19.70
C LEU A 15 -3.15 -31.64 -18.77
N LEU A 16 -3.92 -32.13 -17.78
CA LEU A 16 -4.57 -31.29 -16.79
C LEU A 16 -3.53 -30.57 -15.92
N LYS A 17 -2.50 -31.29 -15.46
CA LYS A 17 -1.38 -30.72 -14.69
C LYS A 17 -0.56 -29.73 -15.50
N GLN A 18 -0.34 -30.01 -16.78
CA GLN A 18 0.36 -29.07 -17.66
C GLN A 18 -0.48 -27.82 -17.92
N SER A 19 -1.80 -27.96 -18.07
CA SER A 19 -2.70 -26.81 -18.13
C SER A 19 -2.71 -26.02 -16.81
N GLU A 20 -2.69 -26.68 -15.65
CA GLU A 20 -2.57 -26.00 -14.34
C GLU A 20 -1.23 -25.26 -14.19
N LEU A 21 -0.15 -25.78 -14.77
CA LEU A 21 1.15 -25.10 -14.81
C LEU A 21 1.10 -23.87 -15.75
N ASP A 22 0.47 -23.98 -16.92
CA ASP A 22 0.25 -22.86 -17.87
C ASP A 22 -0.74 -21.80 -17.33
N PHE A 23 -1.71 -22.18 -16.49
CA PHE A 23 -2.59 -21.24 -15.79
C PHE A 23 -1.91 -20.60 -14.56
N SER A 24 -0.78 -21.15 -14.10
CA SER A 24 0.03 -20.53 -13.04
C SER A 24 1.03 -19.51 -13.58
N GLU A 25 1.30 -19.48 -14.90
CA GLU A 25 2.14 -18.48 -15.59
C GLU A 25 1.36 -17.22 -16.01
N SER A 26 0.45 -16.76 -15.16
CA SER A 26 -0.10 -15.40 -15.24
C SER A 26 -0.09 -14.70 -13.89
N ALA A 27 0.87 -15.06 -13.03
CA ALA A 27 1.39 -14.08 -12.09
C ALA A 27 2.13 -13.02 -12.94
N SER A 28 1.37 -12.03 -13.42
CA SER A 28 1.93 -10.84 -14.05
C SER A 28 3.03 -10.33 -13.13
N ASP A 29 4.29 -10.49 -13.54
CA ASP A 29 5.44 -9.98 -12.83
C ASP A 29 5.23 -8.48 -12.65
N SER A 30 4.77 -8.09 -11.46
CA SER A 30 4.37 -6.72 -11.14
C SER A 30 5.62 -5.92 -10.79
N SER A 31 6.69 -6.13 -11.55
CA SER A 31 7.97 -5.48 -11.32
C SER A 31 7.84 -4.01 -11.70
N VAL A 32 8.34 -3.14 -10.83
CA VAL A 32 8.33 -1.67 -11.02
C VAL A 32 8.97 -1.29 -12.35
N ASP A 33 10.01 -2.03 -12.74
CA ASP A 33 10.79 -1.82 -13.95
C ASP A 33 9.98 -2.00 -15.24
N SER A 34 8.83 -2.69 -15.16
CA SER A 34 7.88 -2.82 -16.28
C SER A 34 7.07 -1.55 -16.53
N TYR A 35 7.02 -0.62 -15.56
CA TYR A 35 6.20 0.58 -15.59
C TYR A 35 7.00 1.88 -15.49
N LEU A 36 8.15 1.86 -14.82
CA LEU A 36 8.97 3.02 -14.53
C LEU A 36 10.44 2.73 -14.81
N THR A 37 11.09 3.64 -15.54
CA THR A 37 12.54 3.61 -15.70
C THR A 37 13.25 3.88 -14.37
N ALA A 38 14.51 3.47 -14.25
CA ALA A 38 15.31 3.75 -13.04
C ALA A 38 15.38 5.24 -12.70
N LEU A 39 15.42 6.12 -13.72
CA LEU A 39 15.42 7.56 -13.53
C LEU A 39 14.07 8.07 -13.00
N GLU A 40 12.95 7.53 -13.45
CA GLU A 40 11.62 7.89 -12.94
C GLU A 40 11.40 7.38 -11.51
N GLN A 41 11.89 6.18 -11.20
CA GLN A 41 11.86 5.64 -9.83
C GLN A 41 12.67 6.51 -8.86
N ASP A 42 13.88 6.91 -9.27
CA ASP A 42 14.74 7.82 -8.49
C ASP A 42 14.08 9.20 -8.31
N ALA A 43 13.51 9.76 -9.39
CA ALA A 43 12.77 11.01 -9.33
C ALA A 43 11.56 10.94 -8.37
N LEU A 44 10.78 9.87 -8.42
CA LEU A 44 9.67 9.66 -7.48
C LEU A 44 10.15 9.47 -6.03
N GLY A 45 11.27 8.78 -5.84
CA GLY A 45 11.92 8.62 -4.54
C GLY A 45 12.36 9.95 -3.95
N GLU A 46 12.99 10.81 -4.75
CA GLU A 46 13.46 12.14 -4.30
C GLU A 46 12.29 13.10 -4.06
N ILE A 47 11.27 13.11 -4.93
CA ILE A 47 10.02 13.84 -4.67
C ILE A 47 9.42 13.39 -3.35
N GLY A 48 9.29 12.08 -3.14
CA GLY A 48 8.80 11.50 -1.89
C GLY A 48 9.63 11.95 -0.69
N ASN A 49 10.95 11.85 -0.76
CA ASN A 49 11.86 12.24 0.31
C ASN A 49 11.70 13.73 0.71
N ILE A 50 11.62 14.63 -0.28
CA ILE A 50 11.41 16.07 -0.04
C ILE A 50 10.01 16.34 0.53
N THR A 51 8.96 15.77 -0.07
CA THR A 51 7.57 15.97 0.36
C THR A 51 7.35 15.44 1.77
N PHE A 52 7.84 14.24 2.09
CA PHE A 52 7.76 13.68 3.43
C PHE A 52 8.66 14.44 4.43
N GLY A 53 9.81 14.98 4.03
CA GLY A 53 10.60 15.84 4.90
C GLY A 53 9.86 17.12 5.32
N SER A 54 9.12 17.73 4.38
CA SER A 54 8.24 18.86 4.69
C SER A 54 7.08 18.46 5.60
N ALA A 55 6.42 17.32 5.33
CA ALA A 55 5.35 16.78 6.16
C ALA A 55 5.84 16.45 7.59
N ALA A 56 7.03 15.87 7.74
CA ALA A 56 7.65 15.61 9.03
C ALA A 56 7.85 16.90 9.84
N THR A 57 8.25 17.98 9.17
CA THR A 57 8.41 19.30 9.81
C THR A 57 7.06 19.86 10.28
N ALA A 58 6.02 19.75 9.45
CA ALA A 58 4.67 20.18 9.81
C ALA A 58 4.12 19.37 11.00
N LEU A 59 4.19 18.04 10.93
CA LEU A 59 3.83 17.13 12.03
C LEU A 59 4.63 17.44 13.29
N SER A 60 5.93 17.73 13.18
CA SER A 60 6.74 18.08 14.35
C SER A 60 6.26 19.34 15.07
N THR A 61 5.74 20.30 14.28
CA THR A 61 5.18 21.55 14.78
C THR A 61 3.82 21.32 15.43
N LEU A 62 2.96 20.52 14.80
CA LEU A 62 1.64 20.17 15.32
C LEU A 62 1.71 19.35 16.60
N LEU A 63 2.61 18.37 16.68
CA LEU A 63 2.74 17.44 17.80
C LEU A 63 3.69 17.95 18.90
N GLY A 64 4.45 19.02 18.64
CA GLY A 64 5.49 19.51 19.56
C GLY A 64 6.58 18.48 19.86
N LYS A 65 6.83 17.57 18.91
CA LYS A 65 7.74 16.43 19.04
C LYS A 65 8.63 16.36 17.81
N LYS A 66 9.88 15.94 17.95
CA LYS A 66 10.73 15.68 16.79
C LYS A 66 10.14 14.52 15.99
N VAL A 67 9.87 14.75 14.70
CA VAL A 67 9.42 13.73 13.75
C VAL A 67 10.48 13.63 12.66
N GLU A 68 10.90 12.41 12.35
CA GLU A 68 11.83 12.11 11.26
C GLU A 68 11.17 11.09 10.34
N ILE A 69 11.13 11.38 9.04
CA ILE A 69 10.67 10.44 8.02
C ILE A 69 11.86 10.13 7.12
N THR A 70 12.14 8.84 6.94
CA THR A 70 13.24 8.35 6.10
C THR A 70 12.79 8.20 4.65
N THR A 71 13.77 8.04 3.75
CA THR A 71 13.52 7.87 2.32
C THR A 71 12.61 6.67 2.02
N PRO A 72 11.51 6.86 1.28
CA PRO A 72 10.60 5.78 0.92
C PRO A 72 11.19 4.87 -0.17
N LYS A 73 10.59 3.69 -0.33
CA LYS A 73 10.83 2.82 -1.49
C LYS A 73 9.66 2.91 -2.45
N VAL A 74 9.94 2.87 -3.75
CA VAL A 74 8.92 2.90 -4.80
C VAL A 74 8.64 1.46 -5.24
N THR A 75 7.35 1.07 -5.22
CA THR A 75 6.88 -0.23 -5.67
C THR A 75 5.58 -0.10 -6.45
N VAL A 76 5.33 -1.03 -7.37
CA VAL A 76 4.08 -1.14 -8.12
C VAL A 76 3.37 -2.38 -7.63
N ILE A 77 2.09 -2.23 -7.33
CA ILE A 77 1.23 -3.34 -6.91
C ILE A 77 -0.01 -3.35 -7.79
N THR A 78 -0.53 -4.54 -8.03
CA THR A 78 -1.81 -4.71 -8.70
C THR A 78 -2.96 -4.54 -7.71
N ARG A 79 -4.17 -4.32 -8.23
CA ARG A 79 -5.38 -4.24 -7.40
C ARG A 79 -5.60 -5.50 -6.56
N ALA A 80 -5.23 -6.67 -7.08
CA ALA A 80 -5.38 -7.95 -6.37
C ALA A 80 -4.44 -8.07 -5.16
N GLN A 81 -3.27 -7.42 -5.19
CA GLN A 81 -2.29 -7.43 -4.10
C GLN A 81 -2.64 -6.44 -2.98
N PHE A 82 -3.50 -5.46 -3.25
CA PHE A 82 -3.80 -4.35 -2.32
C PHE A 82 -4.25 -4.83 -0.94
N GLU A 83 -5.12 -5.83 -0.84
CA GLU A 83 -5.61 -6.34 0.45
C GLU A 83 -4.51 -7.09 1.23
N ALA A 84 -3.57 -7.73 0.54
CA ALA A 84 -2.47 -8.44 1.17
C ALA A 84 -1.39 -7.46 1.67
N GLU A 85 -1.09 -6.42 0.90
CA GLU A 85 -0.13 -5.36 1.27
C GLU A 85 -0.66 -4.48 2.42
N PHE A 86 -1.97 -4.23 2.45
CA PHE A 86 -2.61 -3.38 3.44
C PHE A 86 -3.72 -4.13 4.22
N PRO A 87 -3.34 -5.05 5.13
CA PRO A 87 -4.29 -5.83 5.90
C PRO A 87 -5.13 -4.95 6.84
N LYS A 88 -6.35 -5.39 7.15
CA LYS A 88 -7.26 -4.70 8.08
C LYS A 88 -7.05 -5.21 9.52
N PRO A 89 -7.28 -4.37 10.55
CA PRO A 89 -7.71 -2.97 10.48
C PRO A 89 -6.54 -2.00 10.18
N HIS A 90 -6.85 -0.94 9.43
CA HIS A 90 -5.94 0.18 9.16
C HIS A 90 -6.75 1.47 8.95
N VAL A 91 -6.08 2.62 9.05
CA VAL A 91 -6.64 3.92 8.69
C VAL A 91 -6.16 4.29 7.29
N ALA A 92 -7.06 4.75 6.44
CA ALA A 92 -6.73 5.19 5.08
C ALA A 92 -7.27 6.60 4.82
N VAL A 93 -6.38 7.51 4.44
CA VAL A 93 -6.69 8.88 4.04
C VAL A 93 -6.63 8.97 2.52
N HIS A 94 -7.69 9.49 1.90
CA HIS A 94 -7.81 9.62 0.45
C HIS A 94 -7.88 11.09 0.07
N VAL A 95 -7.01 11.52 -0.83
CA VAL A 95 -6.99 12.87 -1.38
C VAL A 95 -7.12 12.78 -2.90
N ASN A 96 -8.19 13.35 -3.44
CA ASN A 96 -8.38 13.41 -4.89
C ASN A 96 -7.59 14.59 -5.47
N TYR A 97 -6.88 14.35 -6.56
CA TYR A 97 -6.31 15.44 -7.33
C TYR A 97 -7.43 16.21 -8.04
N VAL A 98 -7.37 17.54 -7.97
CA VAL A 98 -8.39 18.43 -8.55
C VAL A 98 -7.92 19.13 -9.83
N ASP A 99 -6.60 19.18 -10.04
CA ASP A 99 -5.97 19.79 -11.21
C ASP A 99 -4.61 19.12 -11.49
N GLY A 100 -4.18 19.13 -12.75
CA GLY A 100 -2.93 18.55 -13.24
C GLY A 100 -2.94 17.03 -13.45
N PHE A 101 -3.36 16.25 -12.45
CA PHE A 101 -3.44 14.79 -12.52
C PHE A 101 -4.87 14.28 -12.34
N GLU A 102 -5.19 13.16 -12.98
CA GLU A 102 -6.39 12.37 -12.68
C GLU A 102 -5.99 11.18 -11.80
N GLY A 103 -6.57 11.10 -10.60
CA GLY A 103 -6.32 10.00 -9.68
C GLY A 103 -6.53 10.35 -8.22
N ILE A 104 -6.20 9.39 -7.36
CA ILE A 104 -6.33 9.49 -5.90
C ILE A 104 -4.95 9.23 -5.29
N ASN A 105 -4.53 10.11 -4.38
CA ASN A 105 -3.43 9.85 -3.48
C ASN A 105 -3.98 9.23 -2.18
N SER A 106 -3.47 8.06 -1.82
CA SER A 106 -3.88 7.36 -0.59
C SER A 106 -2.71 7.22 0.36
N LEU A 107 -2.93 7.59 1.62
CA LEU A 107 -2.03 7.30 2.73
C LEU A 107 -2.67 6.23 3.62
N VAL A 108 -1.98 5.11 3.81
CA VAL A 108 -2.45 4.00 4.67
C VAL A 108 -1.54 3.90 5.88
N ILE A 109 -2.15 3.90 7.07
CA ILE A 109 -1.48 3.94 8.36
C ILE A 109 -2.01 2.78 9.21
N LYS A 110 -1.11 2.08 9.92
CA LYS A 110 -1.53 1.04 10.87
C LYS A 110 -2.39 1.67 11.97
N THR A 111 -3.37 0.93 12.47
CA THR A 111 -4.24 1.40 13.57
C THR A 111 -3.43 1.90 14.76
N ARG A 112 -2.35 1.19 15.14
CA ARG A 112 -1.51 1.59 16.27
C ARG A 112 -0.82 2.93 16.07
N ASP A 113 -0.30 3.19 14.88
CA ASP A 113 0.40 4.44 14.56
C ASP A 113 -0.60 5.61 14.54
N ALA A 114 -1.80 5.40 13.98
CA ALA A 114 -2.88 6.36 14.02
C ALA A 114 -3.31 6.70 15.46
N GLN A 115 -3.39 5.72 16.35
CA GLN A 115 -3.67 5.96 17.78
C GLN A 115 -2.58 6.81 18.46
N VAL A 116 -1.30 6.60 18.12
CA VAL A 116 -0.21 7.44 18.66
C VAL A 116 -0.39 8.90 18.23
N ILE A 117 -0.63 9.12 16.94
CA ILE A 117 -0.82 10.48 16.39
C ILE A 117 -2.03 11.15 17.05
N ALA A 118 -3.17 10.47 17.11
CA ALA A 118 -4.38 10.97 17.77
C ALA A 118 -4.12 11.35 19.23
N ASN A 119 -3.47 10.46 19.98
CA ASN A 119 -3.16 10.69 21.39
C ASN A 119 -2.28 11.93 21.58
N LEU A 120 -1.23 12.09 20.76
CA LEU A 120 -0.37 13.26 20.79
C LEU A 120 -1.13 14.56 20.46
N MET A 121 -2.02 14.54 19.45
CA MET A 121 -2.82 15.71 19.09
C MET A 121 -3.85 16.10 20.15
N LEU A 122 -4.37 15.13 20.90
CA LEU A 122 -5.28 15.36 22.02
C LEU A 122 -4.53 15.74 23.32
N GLY A 123 -3.22 15.99 23.24
CA GLY A 123 -2.39 16.44 24.35
C GLY A 123 -1.86 15.32 25.26
N GLY A 124 -1.94 14.07 24.80
CA GLY A 124 -1.37 12.90 25.47
C GLY A 124 0.16 12.78 25.29
N ASP A 125 0.70 11.66 25.77
CA ASP A 125 2.14 11.37 25.77
C ASP A 125 2.60 10.49 24.59
N GLY A 126 1.66 10.07 23.73
CA GLY A 126 1.89 9.16 22.61
C GLY A 126 1.79 7.69 22.97
N ASN A 127 1.35 7.36 24.19
CA ASN A 127 1.06 6.00 24.60
C ASN A 127 -0.46 5.81 24.76
N PRO A 128 -1.19 5.58 23.66
CA PRO A 128 -2.60 5.28 23.74
C PRO A 128 -2.78 3.96 24.51
N ASP A 129 -3.77 3.94 25.40
CA ASP A 129 -4.35 2.68 25.87
C ASP A 129 -4.89 1.92 24.64
N ASP A 130 -5.03 0.59 24.70
CA ASP A 130 -5.52 -0.25 23.59
C ASP A 130 -7.03 0.01 23.27
N GLU A 131 -7.47 1.26 23.35
CA GLU A 131 -8.77 1.78 23.00
C GLU A 131 -8.96 1.88 21.49
N GLU A 132 -10.16 1.55 21.03
CA GLU A 132 -10.52 1.69 19.62
C GLU A 132 -10.47 3.16 19.17
N LEU A 133 -10.16 3.37 17.88
CA LEU A 133 -10.24 4.69 17.26
C LEU A 133 -11.72 5.09 17.13
N ASN A 134 -12.13 6.10 17.89
CA ASN A 134 -13.44 6.72 17.77
C ASN A 134 -13.38 7.91 16.78
N GLU A 135 -14.52 8.57 16.52
CA GLU A 135 -14.60 9.69 15.57
C GLU A 135 -13.64 10.83 15.90
N ILE A 136 -13.43 11.15 17.18
CA ILE A 136 -12.50 12.20 17.62
C ILE A 136 -11.06 11.81 17.26
N HIS A 137 -10.69 10.55 17.52
CA HIS A 137 -9.37 10.04 17.16
C HIS A 137 -9.15 10.09 15.64
N ILE A 138 -10.15 9.71 14.85
CA ILE A 138 -10.08 9.77 13.38
C ILE A 138 -9.95 11.21 12.88
N SER A 139 -10.73 12.16 13.42
CA SER A 139 -10.63 13.58 13.06
C SER A 139 -9.26 14.17 13.41
N ALA A 140 -8.68 13.80 14.55
CA ALA A 140 -7.33 14.23 14.90
C ALA A 140 -6.30 13.72 13.88
N VAL A 141 -6.30 12.43 13.57
CA VAL A 141 -5.36 11.84 12.58
C VAL A 141 -5.53 12.43 11.19
N GLN A 142 -6.74 12.83 10.81
CA GLN A 142 -7.00 13.46 9.51
C GLN A 142 -6.43 14.88 9.41
N GLU A 143 -6.39 15.62 10.52
CA GLU A 143 -5.90 17.01 10.56
C GLU A 143 -4.37 17.09 10.69
N ALA A 144 -3.75 16.04 11.25
CA ALA A 144 -2.30 15.92 11.43
C ALA A 144 -1.53 15.95 10.11
#